data_AF-F3C3I1-F1
#
_entry.id   AF-F3C3I1-F1
#
_cell.length_a   1.000
_cell.length_b   1.000
_cell.length_c   1.000
_cell.angle_alpha   90.00
_cell.angle_beta   90.00
_cell.angle_gamma   90.00
#
_symmetry.space_group_name_H-M   'P 1'
#
loop_
_entity.id
_entity.type
_entity.pdbx_description
1 polymer ?
#
loop_
_entity_poly.entity_id
_entity_poly.type
_entity_poly.pdbx_seq_one_letter_code
_entity_poly.pdbx_strand_id
1 'polypeptide(L)'
;ESQLQVVIRDSGRQQPRDFGWLGAEQRWTVGSLGTATTFVSNGLGFAWLPRHMIERELREGLLKPLRLDKGGSRNPTFYLYSSKDRSLGPATQILIDLIRTFDTAPLTTALTAPQHA
;
A
#
# COMPACT_ATOMS: atom_id res chain seq x y z
N GLU A 1 -23.60 -10.19 13.72
CA GLU A 1 -23.18 -10.58 12.36
C GLU A 1 -21.68 -10.78 12.36
N SER A 2 -21.19 -11.93 11.92
CA SER A 2 -19.76 -12.19 11.82
C SER A 2 -19.21 -11.48 10.57
N GLN A 3 -18.33 -10.51 10.76
CA GLN A 3 -17.69 -9.78 9.66
C GLN A 3 -16.35 -10.45 9.34
N LEU A 4 -16.14 -10.85 8.07
CA LEU A 4 -14.93 -11.54 7.62
C LEU A 4 -13.83 -10.52 7.25
N GLN A 5 -12.69 -10.63 7.92
CA GLN A 5 -11.51 -9.81 7.61
C GLN A 5 -10.58 -10.57 6.68
N VAL A 6 -10.21 -9.93 5.55
CA VAL A 6 -9.16 -10.43 4.66
C VAL A 6 -7.83 -9.81 5.10
N VAL A 7 -6.87 -10.67 5.47
CA VAL A 7 -5.55 -10.27 5.99
C VAL A 7 -4.47 -10.72 5.02
N ILE A 8 -3.54 -9.82 4.70
CA ILE A 8 -2.39 -10.16 3.86
C ILE A 8 -1.31 -10.78 4.73
N ARG A 9 -0.84 -11.98 4.34
CA ARG A 9 0.27 -12.67 5.00
C ARG A 9 1.56 -11.87 4.83
N ASP A 10 2.29 -11.68 5.92
CA ASP A 10 3.66 -11.18 5.85
C ASP A 10 4.58 -12.24 5.23
N SER A 11 5.33 -11.86 4.18
CA SER A 11 6.33 -12.72 3.54
C SER A 11 7.67 -12.76 4.29
N GLY A 12 7.84 -11.89 5.29
CA GLY A 12 9.02 -11.84 6.16
C GLY A 12 9.23 -13.16 6.90
N ARG A 13 10.45 -13.71 6.79
CA ARG A 13 10.85 -14.91 7.55
C ARG A 13 11.25 -14.60 9.00
N GLN A 14 11.60 -13.35 9.30
CA GLN A 14 12.02 -12.91 10.63
C GLN A 14 10.90 -12.09 11.29
N GLN A 15 10.50 -12.51 12.50
CA GLN A 15 9.42 -11.89 13.28
C GLN A 15 8.14 -11.67 12.47
N PRO A 16 7.40 -12.74 12.10
CA PRO A 16 6.10 -12.59 11.47
C PRO A 16 5.24 -11.67 12.34
N ARG A 17 4.95 -10.47 11.83
CA ARG A 17 4.17 -9.47 12.54
C ARG A 17 2.78 -9.50 11.95
N ASP A 18 1.85 -10.05 12.71
CA ASP A 18 0.41 -9.90 12.46
C ASP A 18 -0.02 -8.47 12.79
N PHE A 19 0.39 -7.50 11.97
CA PHE A 19 -0.07 -6.12 12.08
C PHE A 19 -1.46 -5.96 11.45
N GLY A 20 -2.46 -5.72 12.28
CA GLY A 20 -3.84 -5.47 11.86
C GLY A 20 -4.83 -5.59 13.02
N TRP A 21 -6.07 -5.09 12.83
CA TRP A 21 -7.16 -5.27 13.79
C TRP A 21 -7.36 -6.76 14.06
N LEU A 22 -7.03 -7.23 15.26
CA LEU A 22 -7.12 -8.63 15.72
C LEU A 22 -8.53 -9.02 16.20
N GLY A 23 -9.51 -8.12 16.10
CA GLY A 23 -10.85 -8.30 16.68
C GLY A 23 -11.93 -8.79 15.71
N ALA A 24 -11.60 -9.25 14.50
CA ALA A 24 -12.59 -9.87 13.62
C ALA A 24 -12.77 -11.35 14.00
N GLU A 25 -14.01 -11.78 14.24
CA GLU A 25 -14.30 -13.17 14.63
C GLU A 25 -13.95 -14.19 13.53
N GLN A 26 -13.90 -13.77 12.26
CA GLN A 26 -13.49 -14.60 11.13
C GLN A 26 -12.38 -13.92 10.32
N ARG A 27 -11.36 -14.70 9.95
CA ARG A 27 -10.17 -14.23 9.22
C ARG A 27 -9.85 -15.14 8.04
N TRP A 28 -9.67 -14.55 6.86
CA TRP A 28 -9.03 -15.21 5.72
C TRP A 28 -7.69 -14.57 5.40
N THR A 29 -6.64 -15.40 5.42
CA THR A 29 -5.29 -14.96 5.12
C THR A 29 -4.98 -15.20 3.64
N VAL A 30 -4.57 -14.17 2.92
CA VAL A 30 -4.19 -14.22 1.50
C VAL A 30 -2.70 -13.91 1.30
N GLY A 31 -2.12 -14.41 0.22
CA GLY A 31 -0.68 -14.30 -0.03
C GLY A 31 -0.21 -12.97 -0.64
N SER A 32 -1.12 -12.09 -1.08
CA SER A 32 -0.75 -10.83 -1.74
C SER A 32 -1.82 -9.74 -1.61
N LEU A 33 -1.42 -8.49 -1.80
CA LEU A 33 -2.32 -7.33 -1.86
C LEU A 33 -3.28 -7.40 -3.06
N GLY A 34 -2.83 -7.96 -4.19
CA GLY A 34 -3.68 -8.16 -5.37
C GLY A 34 -4.81 -9.13 -5.08
N THR A 35 -4.51 -10.27 -4.47
CA THR A 35 -5.53 -11.24 -4.04
C THR A 35 -6.51 -10.63 -3.04
N ALA A 36 -6.02 -9.85 -2.08
CA ALA A 36 -6.89 -9.14 -1.12
C ALA A 36 -7.84 -8.18 -1.83
N THR A 37 -7.33 -7.42 -2.80
CA THR A 37 -8.13 -6.49 -3.62
C THR A 37 -9.23 -7.22 -4.36
N THR A 38 -8.92 -8.35 -5.02
CA THR A 38 -9.91 -9.18 -5.71
C THR A 38 -10.98 -9.69 -4.74
N PHE A 39 -10.61 -10.23 -3.58
CA PHE A 39 -11.57 -10.77 -2.62
C PHE A 39 -12.55 -9.73 -2.13
N VAL A 40 -12.06 -8.56 -1.71
CA VAL A 40 -12.90 -7.48 -1.19
C VAL A 40 -13.77 -6.89 -2.31
N SER A 41 -13.25 -6.76 -3.53
CA SER A 41 -14.03 -6.30 -4.69
C SER A 41 -15.16 -7.26 -5.09
N ASN A 42 -15.04 -8.55 -4.75
CA ASN A 42 -16.09 -9.56 -4.93
C ASN A 42 -17.03 -9.67 -3.71
N GLY A 43 -16.93 -8.76 -2.73
CA GLY A 43 -17.80 -8.74 -1.56
C GLY A 43 -17.50 -9.80 -0.50
N LEU A 44 -16.32 -10.42 -0.54
CA LEU A 44 -15.95 -11.52 0.38
C LEU A 44 -15.47 -11.05 1.76
N GLY A 45 -15.58 -9.76 2.09
CA GLY A 45 -15.18 -9.22 3.38
C GLY A 45 -14.62 -7.81 3.29
N PHE A 46 -13.84 -7.43 4.29
CA PHE A 46 -13.18 -6.13 4.37
C PHE A 46 -11.68 -6.27 4.62
N ALA A 47 -10.89 -5.28 4.18
CA ALA A 47 -9.46 -5.26 4.38
C ALA A 47 -8.89 -3.84 4.34
N TRP A 48 -7.66 -3.73 4.82
CA TRP A 48 -6.78 -2.62 4.51
C TRP A 48 -6.19 -2.81 3.12
N LEU A 49 -6.52 -1.93 2.18
CA LEU A 49 -6.06 -1.99 0.79
C LEU A 49 -5.30 -0.71 0.42
N PRO A 50 -4.18 -0.79 -0.32
CA PRO A 50 -3.49 0.39 -0.81
C PRO A 50 -4.39 1.17 -1.76
N ARG A 51 -4.59 2.47 -1.48
CA ARG A 51 -5.50 3.31 -2.26
C ARG A 51 -5.23 3.28 -3.77
N HIS A 52 -3.96 3.23 -4.16
CA HIS A 52 -3.56 3.20 -5.57
C HIS A 52 -3.96 1.93 -6.32
N MET A 53 -4.22 0.83 -5.60
CA MET A 53 -4.66 -0.44 -6.20
C MET A 53 -6.17 -0.50 -6.39
N ILE A 54 -6.94 0.37 -5.72
CA ILE A 54 -8.41 0.33 -5.68
C ILE A 54 -9.07 1.61 -6.18
N GLU A 55 -8.33 2.49 -6.85
CA GLU A 55 -8.84 3.81 -7.24
C GLU A 55 -10.03 3.69 -8.21
N ARG A 56 -9.98 2.69 -9.10
CA ARG A 56 -11.06 2.40 -10.05
C ARG A 56 -12.32 1.95 -9.30
N GLU A 57 -12.19 0.98 -8.41
CA GLU A 57 -13.27 0.40 -7.64
C GLU A 57 -13.93 1.43 -6.71
N LEU A 58 -13.14 2.33 -6.14
CA LEU A 58 -13.65 3.46 -5.35
C LEU A 58 -14.42 4.46 -6.24
N ARG A 59 -13.90 4.78 -7.42
CA ARG A 59 -14.52 5.72 -8.38
C ARG A 59 -15.84 5.18 -8.92
N GLU A 60 -15.90 3.88 -9.20
CA GLU A 60 -17.09 3.18 -9.68
C GLU A 60 -18.08 2.85 -8.55
N GLY A 61 -17.70 3.08 -7.28
CA GLY A 61 -18.53 2.78 -6.12
C GLY A 61 -18.67 1.28 -5.80
N LEU A 62 -17.88 0.43 -6.45
CA LEU A 62 -17.76 -1.00 -6.14
C LEU A 62 -17.21 -1.23 -4.74
N LEU A 63 -16.24 -0.41 -4.33
CA LEU A 63 -15.70 -0.39 -2.98
C LEU A 63 -16.06 0.90 -2.25
N LYS A 64 -16.24 0.80 -0.94
CA LYS A 64 -16.51 1.95 -0.07
C LYS A 64 -15.57 1.93 1.13
N PRO A 65 -14.99 3.09 1.51
CA PRO A 65 -14.24 3.18 2.75
C PRO A 65 -15.16 2.95 3.94
N LEU A 66 -14.73 2.13 4.88
CA LEU A 66 -15.45 1.91 6.14
C LEU A 66 -15.40 3.19 6.98
N ARG A 67 -16.57 3.59 7.52
CA ARG A 67 -16.67 4.71 8.46
C ARG A 67 -16.23 4.23 9.83
N LEU A 68 -14.96 4.43 10.14
CA LEU A 68 -14.37 4.11 11.43
C LEU A 68 -14.05 5.42 12.18
N ASP A 69 -14.37 5.49 13.47
CA ASP A 69 -14.04 6.66 14.30
C ASP A 69 -12.52 6.91 14.37
N LYS A 70 -11.73 5.83 14.31
CA LYS A 70 -10.27 5.85 14.30
C LYS A 70 -9.74 4.75 13.39
N GLY A 71 -8.61 5.03 12.74
CA GLY A 71 -7.92 4.05 11.91
C GLY A 71 -8.73 3.65 10.68
N GLY A 72 -9.32 4.60 9.95
CA GLY A 72 -9.87 4.36 8.60
C GLY A 72 -8.84 4.55 7.48
N SER A 73 -7.68 5.14 7.79
CA SER A 73 -6.55 5.32 6.88
C SER A 73 -5.23 5.00 7.61
N ARG A 74 -4.23 4.54 6.86
CA ARG A 74 -2.86 4.33 7.35
C ARG A 74 -1.85 4.79 6.30
N ASN A 75 -0.83 5.50 6.77
CA ASN A 75 0.30 5.95 5.96
C ASN A 75 1.56 5.21 6.44
N PRO A 76 1.93 4.07 5.84
CA PRO A 76 3.17 3.40 6.19
C PRO A 76 4.37 4.27 5.79
N THR A 77 5.40 4.31 6.64
CA THR A 77 6.68 4.97 6.33
C THR A 77 7.52 4.05 5.46
N PHE A 78 7.97 4.55 4.30
CA PHE A 78 8.93 3.88 3.44
C PHE A 78 10.33 4.44 3.68
N TYR A 79 11.34 3.59 3.54
CA TYR A 79 12.75 3.96 3.70
C TYR A 79 13.48 3.69 2.39
N LEU A 80 14.26 4.67 1.95
CA LEU A 80 15.13 4.56 0.79
C LEU A 80 16.58 4.39 1.26
N TYR A 81 17.14 3.22 1.02
CA TYR A 81 18.52 2.90 1.39
C TYR A 81 19.42 2.96 0.16
N SER A 82 20.52 3.71 0.26
CA SER A 82 21.61 3.71 -0.70
C SER A 82 22.88 3.15 -0.06
N SER A 83 23.78 2.59 -0.88
CA SER A 83 25.09 2.14 -0.39
C SER A 83 25.85 3.33 0.21
N LYS A 84 26.40 3.15 1.42
CA LYS A 84 27.26 4.16 2.06
C LYS A 84 28.69 4.09 1.53
N ASP A 85 29.12 2.92 1.08
CA ASP A 85 30.52 2.61 0.75
C ASP A 85 30.84 2.78 -0.74
N ARG A 86 29.83 3.07 -1.56
CA ARG A 86 29.98 3.21 -3.01
C ARG A 86 29.38 4.52 -3.48
N SER A 87 30.18 5.30 -4.23
CA SER A 87 29.68 6.48 -4.92
C SER A 87 28.57 6.07 -5.91
N LEU A 88 27.44 6.76 -5.84
CA LEU A 88 26.30 6.51 -6.70
C LEU A 88 26.56 7.13 -8.07
N GLY A 89 26.26 6.38 -9.13
CA GLY A 89 26.32 6.92 -10.48
C GLY A 89 25.23 8.00 -10.71
N PRO A 90 25.39 8.88 -11.71
CA PRO A 90 24.44 9.95 -11.99
C PRO A 90 22.99 9.48 -12.15
N ALA A 91 22.78 8.35 -12.85
CA ALA A 91 21.44 7.78 -13.03
C ALA A 91 20.79 7.36 -11.70
N THR A 92 21.55 6.81 -10.77
CA THR A 92 21.03 6.42 -9.45
C THR A 92 20.72 7.65 -8.60
N GLN A 93 21.55 8.69 -8.68
CA GLN A 93 21.29 9.94 -7.97
C GLN A 93 20.00 10.60 -8.46
N ILE A 94 19.82 10.68 -9.78
CA ILE A 94 18.58 11.18 -10.40
C ILE A 94 17.38 10.36 -9.94
N LEU A 95 17.47 9.03 -9.93
CA LEU A 95 16.38 8.17 -9.47
C LEU A 95 16.02 8.43 -8.00
N ILE A 96 17.01 8.58 -7.11
CA ILE A 96 16.78 8.91 -5.70
C ILE A 96 16.05 10.24 -5.57
N ASP A 97 16.50 11.25 -6.31
CA ASP A 97 15.90 12.58 -6.27
C ASP A 97 14.47 12.56 -6.81
N LEU A 98 14.20 11.79 -7.88
CA LEU A 98 12.85 11.57 -8.40
C LEU A 98 11.96 10.87 -7.37
N ILE A 99 12.42 9.80 -6.73
CA ILE A 99 11.65 9.11 -5.69
C ILE A 99 11.31 10.08 -4.55
N ARG A 100 12.28 10.87 -4.07
CA ARG A 100 12.05 11.86 -3.00
C ARG A 100 11.13 13.01 -3.41
N THR A 101 11.16 13.41 -4.67
CA THR A 101 10.33 14.50 -5.19
C THR A 101 8.88 14.06 -5.38
N PHE A 102 8.66 12.80 -5.75
CA PHE A 102 7.35 12.28 -6.14
C PHE A 102 6.74 11.26 -5.16
N ASP A 103 7.36 10.98 -4.01
CA ASP A 103 6.88 9.99 -3.03
C ASP A 103 5.47 10.27 -2.49
N THR A 104 5.08 11.54 -2.47
CA THR A 104 3.79 12.04 -1.99
C THR A 104 2.93 12.62 -3.11
N ALA A 105 3.42 12.57 -4.35
CA ALA A 105 2.69 13.11 -5.49
C ALA A 105 1.38 12.33 -5.72
N PRO A 106 0.28 13.02 -6.11
CA PRO A 106 -0.93 12.35 -6.56
C PRO A 106 -0.63 11.34 -7.68
N LEU A 107 -1.34 10.22 -7.72
CA LEU A 107 -1.16 9.16 -8.74
C LEU A 107 -1.36 9.67 -10.18
N THR A 108 -2.06 10.78 -10.34
CA THR A 108 -2.34 11.43 -11.64
C THR A 108 -1.23 12.41 -12.07
N THR A 109 -0.18 12.59 -11.27
CA THR A 109 0.90 13.53 -11.55
C THR A 109 1.74 13.05 -12.73
N ALA A 110 1.89 13.89 -13.76
CA ALA A 110 2.82 13.62 -14.84
C ALA A 110 4.27 13.76 -14.35
N LEU A 111 5.07 12.70 -14.54
CA LEU A 111 6.51 12.75 -14.29
C LEU A 111 7.14 13.64 -15.36
N THR A 112 7.45 14.88 -15.00
CA THR A 112 8.23 15.77 -15.87
C THR A 112 9.70 15.43 -15.69
N ALA A 113 10.45 15.32 -16.79
CA ALA A 113 11.88 15.07 -16.72
C ALA A 113 12.57 16.15 -15.87
N PRO A 114 13.53 15.78 -15.01
CA PRO A 114 14.27 16.76 -14.23
C PRO A 114 15.00 17.72 -15.18
N GLN A 115 14.76 19.02 -15.00
CA GLN A 115 15.49 20.06 -15.72
C GLN A 115 16.91 20.09 -15.16
N HIS A 116 17.82 19.33 -15.78
CA HIS A 116 19.24 19.49 -15.51
C HIS A 116 19.73 20.76 -16.24
N ALA A 117 20.22 21.72 -15.45
CA ALA A 117 21.07 22.81 -15.90
C ALA A 117 22.52 22.34 -16.05
#